data_AF-A0A0M4EGQ1-F1
#
_entry.id   AF-A0A0M4EGQ1-F1
#
_cell.length_a   1.000
_cell.length_b   1.000
_cell.length_c   1.000
_cell.angle_alpha   90.00
_cell.angle_beta   90.00
_cell.angle_gamma   90.00
#
_symmetry.space_group_name_H-M   'P 1'
#
loop_
_entity.id
_entity.type
_entity.pdbx_description
1 polymer ?
#
loop_
_entity_poly.entity_id
_entity_poly.type
_entity_poly.pdbx_seq_one_letter_code
_entity_poly.pdbx_strand_id
1 'polypeptide(L)'
;MAPGLRILMQIYVAASVYIVVTVILLLSLAHNIDVGCRVGFYVYIVDIVIFFVYINVPQVRHRYPYNWICCSVLALLTMLAHVFIMPPQEPTCLYAVLEVLLLMAFFLLLGTWLPSQCPPLLYIGFVWLIVVVLVVTILRAWYLLGDQQQRTLRAVHGVLVGLMCPLILLQSQVIHGKHNNEPPILDAPLCALLLLVDFIACQAYISSAEEIDFGYQVLTVSYFRLYQRVQKFQ
;
A
#
# COMPACT_ATOMS: atom_id res chain seq x y z
N MET A 1 -17.92 -25.32 -10.71
CA MET A 1 -17.23 -24.22 -9.98
C MET A 1 -18.09 -22.98 -10.06
N ALA A 2 -18.46 -22.38 -8.93
CA ALA A 2 -19.27 -21.17 -8.93
C ALA A 2 -18.54 -20.04 -9.71
N PRO A 3 -19.22 -19.29 -10.59
CA PRO A 3 -18.59 -18.30 -11.47
C PRO A 3 -17.79 -17.22 -10.72
N GLY A 4 -18.14 -16.93 -9.46
CA GLY A 4 -17.41 -16.00 -8.60
C GLY A 4 -15.99 -16.46 -8.22
N LEU A 5 -15.75 -17.76 -8.02
CA LEU A 5 -14.42 -18.27 -7.64
C LEU A 5 -13.40 -18.08 -8.76
N ARG A 6 -13.84 -18.24 -10.01
CA ARG A 6 -12.97 -18.08 -11.19
C ARG A 6 -12.47 -16.65 -11.32
N ILE A 7 -13.35 -15.67 -11.11
CA ILE A 7 -13.03 -14.24 -11.18
C ILE A 7 -12.11 -13.86 -10.01
N LEU A 8 -12.40 -14.36 -8.80
CA LEU A 8 -11.57 -14.15 -7.63
C LEU A 8 -10.13 -14.63 -7.86
N MET A 9 -9.98 -15.85 -8.40
CA MET A 9 -8.67 -16.39 -8.79
C MET A 9 -7.98 -15.52 -9.83
N GLN A 10 -8.69 -15.02 -10.84
CA GLN A 10 -8.11 -14.13 -11.85
C GLN A 10 -7.57 -12.84 -11.25
N ILE A 11 -8.31 -12.22 -10.31
CA ILE A 11 -7.87 -10.99 -9.63
C ILE A 11 -6.58 -11.25 -8.84
N TYR A 12 -6.57 -12.28 -8.00
CA TYR A 12 -5.41 -12.57 -7.15
C TYR A 12 -4.19 -13.05 -7.95
N VAL A 13 -4.40 -13.84 -9.01
CA VAL A 13 -3.30 -14.29 -9.89
C VAL A 13 -2.74 -13.11 -10.69
N ALA A 14 -3.59 -12.23 -11.24
CA ALA A 14 -3.10 -11.06 -11.95
C ALA A 14 -2.33 -10.11 -11.02
N ALA A 15 -2.88 -9.82 -9.84
CA ALA A 15 -2.22 -9.00 -8.83
C ALA A 15 -0.88 -9.60 -8.38
N SER A 16 -0.83 -10.91 -8.12
CA SER A 16 0.41 -11.57 -7.72
C SER A 16 1.46 -11.55 -8.84
N VAL A 17 1.06 -11.74 -10.10
CA VAL A 17 1.96 -11.59 -11.25
C VAL A 17 2.52 -10.17 -11.31
N TYR A 18 1.68 -9.14 -11.21
CA TYR A 18 2.15 -7.75 -11.21
C TYR A 18 3.13 -7.47 -10.07
N ILE A 19 2.81 -7.89 -8.85
CA ILE A 19 3.67 -7.72 -7.67
C ILE A 19 5.01 -8.44 -7.88
N VAL A 20 5.00 -9.70 -8.33
CA VAL A 20 6.23 -10.47 -8.58
C VAL A 20 7.08 -9.80 -9.65
N VAL A 21 6.48 -9.35 -10.75
CA VAL A 21 7.18 -8.61 -11.81
C VAL A 21 7.78 -7.32 -11.25
N THR A 22 7.06 -6.59 -10.39
CA THR A 22 7.56 -5.38 -9.72
C THR A 22 8.79 -5.69 -8.88
N VAL A 23 8.74 -6.74 -8.06
CA VAL A 23 9.87 -7.15 -7.21
C VAL A 23 11.07 -7.58 -8.05
N ILE A 24 10.86 -8.34 -9.13
CA ILE A 24 11.93 -8.72 -10.06
C ILE A 24 12.54 -7.47 -10.72
N LEU A 25 11.72 -6.53 -11.17
CA LEU A 25 12.21 -5.28 -11.78
C LEU A 25 13.01 -4.46 -10.76
N LEU A 26 12.51 -4.31 -9.53
CA LEU A 26 13.25 -3.63 -8.46
C LEU A 26 14.61 -4.29 -8.22
N LEU A 27 14.68 -5.61 -8.07
CA LEU A 27 15.94 -6.33 -7.82
C LEU A 27 16.92 -6.27 -9.00
N SER A 28 16.41 -6.33 -10.24
CA SER A 28 17.24 -6.36 -11.45
C SER A 28 17.72 -4.98 -11.89
N LEU A 29 16.89 -3.95 -11.75
CA LEU A 29 17.23 -2.58 -12.16
C LEU A 29 17.90 -1.78 -11.05
N ALA A 30 17.79 -2.18 -9.76
CA ALA A 30 18.44 -1.49 -8.64
C ALA A 30 19.97 -1.37 -8.79
N HIS A 31 20.61 -2.22 -9.60
CA HIS A 31 22.07 -2.19 -9.76
C HIS A 31 22.56 -1.32 -10.91
N ASN A 32 21.68 -0.89 -11.83
CA ASN A 32 22.09 -0.36 -13.14
C ASN A 32 21.48 1.00 -13.52
N ILE A 33 20.63 1.60 -12.68
CA ILE A 33 19.90 2.82 -13.02
C ILE A 33 20.22 3.94 -12.04
N ASP A 34 20.54 5.12 -12.58
CA ASP A 34 20.66 6.35 -11.80
C ASP A 34 19.31 6.71 -11.16
N VAL A 35 19.30 6.68 -9.83
CA VAL A 35 18.17 7.00 -8.96
C VAL A 35 17.74 8.45 -9.19
N GLY A 36 16.43 8.70 -9.25
CA GLY A 36 15.91 10.06 -9.45
C GLY A 36 15.92 10.53 -10.90
N CYS A 37 15.86 9.58 -11.85
CA CYS A 37 15.72 9.91 -13.25
C CYS A 37 14.42 10.69 -13.47
N ARG A 38 14.52 11.93 -14.00
CA ARG A 38 13.38 12.81 -14.33
C ARG A 38 12.33 12.09 -15.17
N VAL A 39 12.76 11.12 -15.98
CA VAL A 39 11.89 10.25 -16.79
C VAL A 39 10.90 9.48 -15.91
N GLY A 40 11.34 8.89 -14.80
CA GLY A 40 10.47 8.15 -13.87
C GLY A 40 9.35 9.01 -13.30
N PHE A 41 9.67 10.26 -12.93
CA PHE A 41 8.69 11.22 -12.44
C PHE A 41 7.65 11.61 -13.50
N TYR A 42 8.08 11.85 -14.75
CA TYR A 42 7.13 12.11 -15.84
C TYR A 42 6.25 10.91 -16.14
N VAL A 43 6.83 9.70 -16.15
CA VAL A 43 6.06 8.45 -16.34
C VAL A 43 5.02 8.31 -15.21
N TYR A 44 5.39 8.59 -13.96
CA TYR A 44 4.46 8.56 -12.83
C TYR A 44 3.31 9.56 -12.97
N ILE A 45 3.58 10.81 -13.34
CA ILE A 45 2.53 11.81 -13.56
C ILE A 45 1.59 11.37 -14.68
N VAL A 46 2.15 10.91 -15.80
CA VAL A 46 1.36 10.44 -16.95
C VAL A 46 0.50 9.25 -16.54
N ASP A 47 1.06 8.28 -15.81
CA ASP A 47 0.34 7.11 -15.30
C ASP A 47 -0.85 7.52 -14.42
N ILE A 48 -0.63 8.44 -13.46
CA ILE A 48 -1.70 8.97 -12.62
C ILE A 48 -2.81 9.63 -13.44
N VAL A 49 -2.45 10.47 -14.42
CA VAL A 49 -3.43 11.15 -15.26
C VAL A 49 -4.25 10.14 -16.06
N ILE A 50 -3.60 9.14 -16.68
CA ILE A 50 -4.28 8.08 -17.42
C ILE A 50 -5.18 7.26 -16.48
N PHE A 51 -4.70 6.92 -15.29
CA PHE A 51 -5.47 6.19 -14.28
C PHE A 51 -6.72 6.95 -13.85
N PHE A 52 -6.62 8.26 -13.58
CA PHE A 52 -7.78 9.10 -13.27
C PHE A 52 -8.78 9.15 -14.41
N VAL A 53 -8.32 9.34 -15.65
CA VAL A 53 -9.22 9.33 -16.82
C VAL A 53 -9.89 7.95 -16.95
N TYR A 54 -9.14 6.88 -16.80
CA TYR A 54 -9.63 5.51 -16.91
C TYR A 54 -10.72 5.18 -15.87
N ILE A 55 -10.53 5.57 -14.60
CA ILE A 55 -11.56 5.38 -13.55
C ILE A 55 -12.82 6.18 -13.84
N ASN A 56 -12.67 7.44 -14.27
CA ASN A 56 -13.80 8.35 -14.46
C ASN A 56 -14.56 8.15 -15.78
N VAL A 57 -14.01 7.40 -16.74
CA VAL A 57 -14.68 7.08 -18.01
C VAL A 57 -15.19 5.64 -17.99
N PRO A 58 -16.42 5.39 -17.48
CA PRO A 58 -16.97 4.03 -17.34
C PRO A 58 -17.11 3.29 -18.68
N GLN A 59 -17.27 4.03 -19.78
CA GLN A 59 -17.35 3.47 -21.13
C GLN A 59 -16.10 2.68 -21.54
N VAL A 60 -14.93 3.06 -21.03
CA VAL A 60 -13.66 2.34 -21.26
C VAL A 60 -13.63 1.05 -20.45
N ARG A 61 -14.15 1.09 -19.21
CA ARG A 61 -14.18 -0.06 -18.28
C ARG A 61 -15.14 -1.16 -18.73
N HIS A 62 -16.25 -0.80 -19.37
CA HIS A 62 -17.27 -1.78 -19.78
C HIS A 62 -16.94 -2.56 -21.07
N ARG A 63 -15.82 -2.26 -21.76
CA ARG A 63 -15.43 -2.98 -22.98
C ARG A 63 -14.46 -4.13 -22.67
N TYR A 64 -14.97 -5.36 -22.66
CA TYR A 64 -14.13 -6.56 -22.66
C TYR A 64 -13.65 -6.87 -24.09
N PRO A 65 -12.38 -7.28 -24.32
CA PRO A 65 -11.29 -7.48 -23.37
C PRO A 65 -10.42 -6.23 -23.15
N TYR A 66 -10.77 -5.09 -23.75
CA TYR A 66 -9.98 -3.85 -23.74
C TYR A 66 -9.61 -3.40 -22.33
N ASN A 67 -10.51 -3.58 -21.37
CA ASN A 67 -10.28 -3.29 -19.96
C ASN A 67 -9.00 -3.97 -19.40
N TRP A 68 -8.81 -5.28 -19.66
CA TRP A 68 -7.63 -6.02 -19.19
C TRP A 68 -6.32 -5.48 -19.78
N ILE A 69 -6.36 -5.05 -21.04
CA ILE A 69 -5.20 -4.48 -21.73
C ILE A 69 -4.87 -3.12 -21.10
N CYS A 70 -5.87 -2.25 -20.92
CA CYS A 70 -5.67 -0.96 -20.27
C CYS A 70 -5.09 -1.09 -18.86
N CYS A 71 -5.66 -1.97 -18.02
CA CYS A 71 -5.14 -2.19 -16.67
C CYS A 71 -3.73 -2.79 -16.68
N SER A 72 -3.40 -3.66 -17.64
CA SER A 72 -2.05 -4.22 -17.74
C SER A 72 -1.03 -3.17 -18.20
N VAL A 73 -1.42 -2.26 -19.10
CA VAL A 73 -0.57 -1.12 -19.52
C VAL A 73 -0.36 -0.16 -18.35
N LEU A 74 -1.42 0.19 -17.62
CA LEU A 74 -1.34 0.98 -16.39
C LEU A 74 -0.44 0.29 -15.37
N ALA A 75 -0.65 -1.01 -15.10
CA ALA A 75 0.20 -1.78 -14.20
C ALA A 75 1.68 -1.67 -14.60
N LEU A 76 2.00 -1.86 -15.88
CA LEU A 76 3.36 -1.73 -16.38
C LEU A 76 3.94 -0.33 -16.18
N LEU A 77 3.17 0.72 -16.48
CA LEU A 77 3.58 2.10 -16.25
C LEU A 77 3.82 2.38 -14.77
N THR A 78 2.91 1.93 -13.89
CA THR A 78 3.05 2.07 -12.44
C THR A 78 4.30 1.32 -11.93
N MET A 79 4.54 0.09 -12.40
CA MET A 79 5.72 -0.69 -12.04
C MET A 79 7.02 0.00 -12.48
N LEU A 80 7.07 0.48 -13.72
CA LEU A 80 8.24 1.20 -14.25
C LEU A 80 8.47 2.51 -13.51
N ALA A 81 7.43 3.32 -13.34
CA ALA A 81 7.49 4.57 -12.59
C ALA A 81 8.05 4.34 -11.18
N HIS A 82 7.52 3.32 -10.50
CA HIS A 82 7.97 2.94 -9.17
C HIS A 82 9.47 2.60 -9.17
N VAL A 83 9.91 1.71 -10.05
CA VAL A 83 11.33 1.28 -10.15
C VAL A 83 12.27 2.45 -10.46
N PHE A 84 11.86 3.41 -11.29
CA PHE A 84 12.69 4.58 -11.62
C PHE A 84 12.77 5.63 -10.51
N ILE A 85 11.74 5.74 -9.67
CA ILE A 85 11.67 6.70 -8.57
C ILE A 85 12.33 6.13 -7.32
N MET A 86 12.22 4.82 -7.09
CA MET A 86 12.73 4.18 -5.89
C MET A 86 14.26 4.25 -5.83
N PRO A 87 14.84 4.55 -4.65
CA PRO A 87 16.26 4.34 -4.44
C PRO A 87 16.64 2.85 -4.61
N PRO A 88 17.92 2.56 -4.91
CA PRO A 88 18.36 1.22 -5.19
C PRO A 88 18.21 0.39 -3.92
N GLN A 89 17.53 -0.74 -4.04
CA GLN A 89 17.15 -1.52 -2.86
C GLN A 89 18.30 -2.39 -2.39
N GLU A 90 18.70 -2.20 -1.13
CA GLU A 90 19.58 -3.11 -0.42
C GLU A 90 18.88 -4.46 -0.18
N PRO A 91 19.62 -5.56 0.06
CA PRO A 91 19.02 -6.87 0.37
C PRO A 91 18.09 -6.83 1.60
N THR A 92 18.26 -5.84 2.49
CA THR A 92 17.38 -5.57 3.63
C THR A 92 15.96 -5.14 3.21
N CYS A 93 15.79 -4.58 2.01
CA CYS A 93 14.48 -4.22 1.45
C CYS A 93 13.59 -5.43 1.17
N LEU A 94 14.15 -6.64 1.00
CA LEU A 94 13.36 -7.86 0.85
C LEU A 94 12.52 -8.16 2.10
N TYR A 95 13.02 -7.82 3.30
CA TYR A 95 12.25 -7.98 4.53
C TYR A 95 11.05 -7.04 4.56
N ALA A 96 11.23 -5.78 4.13
CA ALA A 96 10.14 -4.81 4.02
C ALA A 96 9.10 -5.25 2.99
N VAL A 97 9.52 -5.74 1.83
CA VAL A 97 8.62 -6.31 0.81
C VAL A 97 7.82 -7.48 1.38
N LEU A 98 8.49 -8.41 2.07
CA LEU A 98 7.83 -9.56 2.69
C LEU A 98 6.84 -9.13 3.79
N GLU A 99 7.21 -8.15 4.61
CA GLU A 99 6.35 -7.58 5.65
C GLU A 99 5.06 -7.02 5.04
N VAL A 100 5.17 -6.21 3.98
CA VAL A 100 4.02 -5.67 3.25
C VAL A 100 3.14 -6.80 2.71
N LEU A 101 3.73 -7.80 2.06
CA LEU A 101 2.97 -8.92 1.50
C LEU A 101 2.23 -9.72 2.57
N LEU A 102 2.87 -9.95 3.71
CA LEU A 102 2.24 -10.65 4.84
C LEU A 102 1.08 -9.83 5.42
N LEU A 103 1.26 -8.52 5.61
CA LEU A 103 0.21 -7.62 6.09
C LEU A 103 -0.96 -7.56 5.12
N MET A 104 -0.68 -7.42 3.82
CA MET A 104 -1.72 -7.42 2.78
C MET A 104 -2.48 -8.75 2.76
N ALA A 105 -1.78 -9.89 2.74
CA ALA A 105 -2.41 -11.20 2.75
C ALA A 105 -3.27 -11.40 4.00
N PHE A 106 -2.77 -11.00 5.17
CA PHE A 106 -3.49 -11.08 6.44
C PHE A 106 -4.78 -10.24 6.43
N PHE A 107 -4.72 -8.98 6.01
CA PHE A 107 -5.91 -8.13 5.94
C PHE A 107 -6.89 -8.55 4.85
N LEU A 108 -6.40 -9.03 3.71
CA LEU A 108 -7.26 -9.61 2.67
C LEU A 108 -8.03 -10.81 3.21
N LEU A 109 -7.35 -11.74 3.89
CA LEU A 109 -7.96 -12.88 4.57
C LEU A 109 -9.01 -12.41 5.57
N LEU A 110 -8.68 -11.44 6.42
CA LEU A 110 -9.61 -10.94 7.42
C LEU A 110 -10.86 -10.31 6.78
N GLY A 111 -10.71 -9.58 5.67
CA GLY A 111 -11.84 -9.02 4.93
C GLY A 111 -12.83 -10.07 4.41
N THR A 112 -12.37 -11.30 4.20
CA THR A 112 -13.25 -12.42 3.81
C THR A 112 -14.15 -12.92 4.93
N TRP A 113 -13.86 -12.56 6.20
CA TRP A 113 -14.58 -13.04 7.39
C TRP A 113 -15.77 -12.16 7.80
N LEU A 114 -16.19 -11.20 6.97
CA LEU A 114 -17.37 -10.37 7.26
C LEU A 114 -18.59 -11.24 7.68
N PRO A 115 -19.14 -11.07 8.90
CA PRO A 115 -20.32 -11.79 9.38
C PRO A 115 -21.57 -11.45 8.56
N SER A 116 -22.49 -12.40 8.44
CA SER A 116 -23.69 -12.31 7.58
C SER A 116 -24.67 -11.17 7.94
N GLN A 117 -24.60 -10.62 9.15
CA GLN A 117 -25.51 -9.57 9.63
C GLN A 117 -24.78 -8.28 10.03
N CYS A 118 -23.47 -8.19 9.79
CA CYS A 118 -22.70 -7.01 10.15
C CYS A 118 -22.53 -6.10 8.92
N PRO A 119 -22.87 -4.80 9.00
CA PRO A 119 -22.64 -3.91 7.87
C PRO A 119 -21.13 -3.75 7.62
N PRO A 120 -20.69 -3.75 6.36
CA PRO A 120 -19.27 -3.80 5.98
C PRO A 120 -18.41 -2.73 6.68
N LEU A 121 -18.91 -1.49 6.77
CA LEU A 121 -18.21 -0.36 7.38
C LEU A 121 -18.04 -0.50 8.90
N LEU A 122 -19.04 -1.04 9.62
CA LEU A 122 -18.89 -1.27 11.07
C LEU A 122 -17.85 -2.36 11.31
N TYR A 123 -17.88 -3.43 10.53
CA TYR A 123 -16.87 -4.49 10.63
C TYR A 123 -15.45 -3.95 10.41
N ILE A 124 -15.25 -3.14 9.37
CA ILE A 124 -13.96 -2.47 9.12
C ILE A 124 -13.55 -1.62 10.32
N GLY A 125 -14.47 -0.80 10.85
CA GLY A 125 -14.19 0.06 12.01
C GLY A 125 -13.80 -0.73 13.26
N PHE A 126 -14.48 -1.85 13.55
CA PHE A 126 -14.17 -2.71 14.68
C PHE A 126 -12.81 -3.39 14.54
N VAL A 127 -12.54 -4.00 13.39
CA VAL A 127 -11.25 -4.64 13.12
C VAL A 127 -10.12 -3.62 13.18
N TRP A 128 -10.30 -2.47 12.54
CA TRP A 128 -9.32 -1.39 12.56
C TRP A 128 -9.00 -0.94 13.98
N LEU A 129 -10.02 -0.73 14.81
CA LEU A 129 -9.83 -0.36 16.21
C LEU A 129 -9.04 -1.43 16.98
N ILE A 130 -9.35 -2.71 16.79
CA ILE A 130 -8.59 -3.82 17.41
C ILE A 130 -7.12 -3.78 16.96
N VAL A 131 -6.87 -3.62 15.66
CA VAL A 131 -5.52 -3.55 15.10
C VAL A 131 -4.76 -2.35 15.65
N VAL A 132 -5.37 -1.16 15.70
CA VAL A 132 -4.75 0.05 16.26
C VAL A 132 -4.41 -0.14 17.74
N VAL A 133 -5.31 -0.70 18.55
CA VAL A 133 -5.05 -0.97 19.97
C VAL A 133 -3.90 -1.97 20.12
N LEU A 134 -3.87 -3.03 19.30
CA LEU A 134 -2.79 -4.01 19.30
C LEU A 134 -1.44 -3.37 18.92
N VAL A 135 -1.41 -2.58 17.85
CA VAL A 135 -0.21 -1.87 17.40
C VAL A 135 0.29 -0.91 18.49
N VAL A 136 -0.58 -0.10 19.09
CA VAL A 136 -0.20 0.85 20.16
C VAL A 136 0.33 0.11 21.39
N THR A 137 -0.28 -1.01 21.78
CA THR A 137 0.18 -1.80 22.94
C THR A 137 1.54 -2.44 22.69
N ILE A 138 1.75 -3.01 21.49
CA ILE A 138 3.04 -3.55 21.06
C ILE A 138 4.11 -2.44 21.04
N LEU A 139 3.82 -1.30 20.40
CA LEU A 139 4.75 -0.15 20.35
C LEU A 139 5.09 0.36 21.75
N ARG A 140 4.12 0.44 22.66
CA ARG A 140 4.37 0.85 24.04
C ARG A 140 5.26 -0.14 24.80
N ALA A 141 5.03 -1.44 24.64
CA ALA A 141 5.88 -2.46 25.24
C ALA A 141 7.32 -2.34 24.73
N TRP A 142 7.48 -2.16 23.42
CA TRP A 142 8.79 -1.93 22.81
C TRP A 142 9.44 -0.61 23.22
N TYR A 143 8.67 0.45 23.43
CA TYR A 143 9.20 1.71 23.93
C TYR A 143 9.82 1.56 25.33
N LEU A 144 9.24 0.70 26.16
CA LEU A 144 9.73 0.45 27.52
C LEU A 144 10.96 -0.47 27.55
N LEU A 145 11.07 -1.42 26.61
CA LEU A 145 12.09 -2.46 26.59
C LEU A 145 13.22 -2.21 25.58
N GLY A 146 13.00 -1.33 24.61
CA GLY A 146 13.81 -1.22 23.40
C GLY A 146 14.70 0.00 23.32
N ASP A 147 15.71 -0.14 22.45
CA ASP A 147 16.72 0.86 22.17
C ASP A 147 16.15 2.13 21.53
N GLN A 148 16.70 3.29 21.88
CA GLN A 148 16.11 4.59 21.55
C GLN A 148 16.07 4.85 20.04
N GLN A 149 17.07 4.35 19.31
CA GLN A 149 17.27 4.58 17.89
C GLN A 149 16.28 3.81 16.99
N GLN A 150 15.63 2.74 17.49
CA GLN A 150 14.66 1.96 16.71
C GLN A 150 13.20 2.37 16.95
N ARG A 151 12.94 3.32 17.85
CA ARG A 151 11.57 3.66 18.27
C ARG A 151 10.77 4.36 17.18
N THR A 152 11.39 5.30 16.49
CA THR A 152 10.79 6.07 15.41
C THR A 152 10.53 5.21 14.18
N LEU A 153 11.50 4.40 13.76
CA LEU A 153 11.34 3.42 12.68
C LEU A 153 10.12 2.50 12.95
N ARG A 154 10.04 1.90 14.14
CA ARG A 154 8.90 1.03 14.49
C ARG A 154 7.57 1.78 14.55
N ALA A 155 7.58 3.03 14.99
CA ALA A 155 6.39 3.87 14.97
C ALA A 155 5.89 4.11 13.53
N VAL A 156 6.80 4.34 12.57
CA VAL A 156 6.45 4.46 11.14
C VAL A 156 5.76 3.19 10.66
N HIS A 157 6.31 2.00 10.94
CA HIS A 157 5.67 0.72 10.61
C HIS A 157 4.29 0.57 11.27
N GLY A 158 4.15 0.96 12.54
CA GLY A 158 2.86 0.91 13.23
C GLY A 158 1.80 1.82 12.60
N VAL A 159 2.19 3.03 12.17
CA VAL A 159 1.30 3.94 11.44
C VAL A 159 0.87 3.31 10.11
N LEU A 160 1.79 2.70 9.37
CA LEU A 160 1.46 1.99 8.13
C LEU A 160 0.40 0.91 8.37
N VAL A 161 0.59 0.05 9.37
CA VAL A 161 -0.37 -1.02 9.71
C VAL A 161 -1.75 -0.43 10.04
N GLY A 162 -1.79 0.68 10.78
CA GLY A 162 -3.03 1.37 11.12
C GLY A 162 -3.75 1.95 9.90
N LEU A 163 -3.02 2.50 8.92
CA LEU A 163 -3.60 3.09 7.70
C LEU A 163 -4.00 2.02 6.67
N MET A 164 -3.21 0.96 6.54
CA MET A 164 -3.40 -0.11 5.56
C MET A 164 -4.59 -1.01 5.91
N CYS A 165 -4.80 -1.26 7.19
CA CYS A 165 -5.87 -2.13 7.68
C CYS A 165 -7.26 -1.78 7.05
N PRO A 166 -7.81 -0.56 7.21
CA PRO A 166 -9.13 -0.25 6.69
C PRO A 166 -9.18 -0.25 5.15
N LEU A 167 -8.10 0.17 4.48
CA LEU A 167 -8.01 0.21 3.02
C LEU A 167 -8.10 -1.20 2.41
N ILE A 168 -7.26 -2.12 2.90
CA ILE A 168 -7.17 -3.49 2.36
C ILE A 168 -8.42 -4.31 2.75
N LEU A 169 -8.98 -4.08 3.95
CA LEU A 169 -10.24 -4.70 4.35
C LEU A 169 -11.40 -4.28 3.43
N LEU A 170 -11.50 -2.97 3.13
CA LEU A 170 -12.52 -2.45 2.22
C LEU A 170 -12.36 -3.07 0.84
N GLN A 171 -11.14 -3.09 0.31
CA GLN A 171 -10.84 -3.67 -0.99
C GLN A 171 -11.17 -5.17 -1.04
N SER A 172 -10.84 -5.93 0.02
CA SER A 172 -11.22 -7.34 0.14
C SER A 172 -12.74 -7.53 0.09
N GLN A 173 -13.49 -6.70 0.81
CA GLN A 173 -14.95 -6.76 0.80
C GLN A 173 -15.56 -6.41 -0.57
N VAL A 174 -14.98 -5.43 -1.27
CA VAL A 174 -15.37 -5.07 -2.65
C VAL A 174 -15.09 -6.23 -3.61
N ILE A 175 -13.91 -6.84 -3.54
CA ILE A 175 -13.52 -8.00 -4.36
C ILE A 175 -14.47 -9.19 -4.15
N HIS A 176 -14.89 -9.43 -2.91
CA HIS A 176 -15.82 -10.51 -2.57
C HIS A 176 -17.29 -10.14 -2.81
N GLY A 177 -17.58 -8.94 -3.33
CA GLY A 177 -18.95 -8.47 -3.58
C GLY A 177 -19.77 -8.24 -2.32
N LYS A 178 -19.14 -8.15 -1.14
CA LYS A 178 -19.83 -8.00 0.16
C LYS A 178 -20.33 -6.58 0.43
N HIS A 179 -19.87 -5.60 -0.34
CA HIS A 179 -20.30 -4.21 -0.18
C HIS A 179 -21.65 -3.92 -0.86
N ASN A 180 -21.85 -4.41 -2.09
CA ASN A 180 -23.05 -4.16 -2.90
C ASN A 180 -23.80 -5.45 -3.31
N ASN A 181 -23.47 -6.60 -2.71
CA ASN A 181 -23.98 -7.93 -3.06
C ASN A 181 -23.71 -8.38 -4.51
N GLU A 182 -22.84 -7.68 -5.24
CA GLU A 182 -22.45 -8.01 -6.61
C GLU A 182 -20.93 -8.18 -6.71
N PRO A 183 -20.44 -9.30 -7.26
CA PRO A 183 -19.02 -9.46 -7.52
C PRO A 183 -18.58 -8.51 -8.65
N PRO A 184 -17.36 -7.95 -8.60
CA PRO A 184 -16.86 -7.01 -9.61
C PRO A 184 -16.45 -7.75 -10.89
N ILE A 185 -17.42 -8.26 -11.65
CA ILE A 185 -17.15 -9.05 -12.87
C ILE A 185 -16.45 -8.19 -13.93
N LEU A 186 -16.92 -6.96 -14.13
CA LEU A 186 -16.34 -6.02 -15.09
C LEU A 186 -15.13 -5.24 -14.53
N ASP A 187 -15.04 -5.10 -13.21
CA ASP A 187 -13.96 -4.36 -12.55
C ASP A 187 -12.82 -5.26 -12.04
N ALA A 188 -12.88 -6.57 -12.28
CA ALA A 188 -11.81 -7.52 -11.93
C ALA A 188 -10.38 -7.04 -12.28
N PRO A 189 -10.09 -6.58 -13.52
CA PRO A 189 -8.74 -6.06 -13.84
C PRO A 189 -8.37 -4.79 -13.06
N LEU A 190 -9.34 -3.92 -12.76
CA LEU A 190 -9.13 -2.73 -11.94
C LEU A 190 -8.85 -3.12 -10.48
N CYS A 191 -9.55 -4.12 -9.92
CA CYS A 191 -9.27 -4.64 -8.59
C CYS A 191 -7.84 -5.21 -8.48
N ALA A 192 -7.37 -5.92 -9.51
CA ALA A 192 -5.99 -6.42 -9.56
C ALA A 192 -4.95 -5.29 -9.63
N LEU A 193 -5.23 -4.26 -10.44
CA LEU A 193 -4.40 -3.06 -10.52
C LEU A 193 -4.35 -2.29 -9.19
N LEU A 194 -5.50 -2.14 -8.50
CA LEU A 194 -5.55 -1.48 -7.20
C LEU A 194 -4.72 -2.23 -6.14
N LEU A 195 -4.72 -3.56 -6.14
CA LEU A 195 -3.87 -4.35 -5.24
C LEU A 195 -2.38 -4.08 -5.49
N LEU A 196 -1.98 -3.91 -6.75
CA LEU A 196 -0.61 -3.49 -7.09
C LEU A 196 -0.30 -2.08 -6.56
N VAL A 197 -1.23 -1.13 -6.75
CA VAL A 197 -1.07 0.25 -6.26
C VAL A 197 -0.95 0.28 -4.74
N ASP A 198 -1.77 -0.49 -4.02
CA ASP A 198 -1.70 -0.59 -2.55
C ASP A 198 -0.37 -1.19 -2.10
N PHE A 199 0.12 -2.23 -2.78
CA PHE A 199 1.44 -2.82 -2.52
C PHE A 199 2.56 -1.79 -2.73
N ILE A 200 2.56 -1.07 -3.85
CA ILE A 200 3.55 -0.04 -4.17
C ILE A 200 3.49 1.10 -3.14
N ALA A 201 2.30 1.54 -2.75
CA ALA A 201 2.12 2.59 -1.75
C ALA A 201 2.67 2.18 -0.37
N CYS A 202 2.40 0.93 0.06
CA CYS A 202 3.00 0.39 1.29
C CYS A 202 4.53 0.42 1.22
N GLN A 203 5.07 -0.12 0.12
CA GLN A 203 6.49 -0.34 -0.04
C GLN A 203 7.23 1.01 -0.18
N ALA A 204 6.63 1.98 -0.85
CA ALA A 204 7.07 3.38 -0.88
C ALA A 204 7.14 3.98 0.52
N TYR A 205 6.08 3.81 1.31
CA TYR A 205 6.02 4.35 2.66
C TYR A 205 7.10 3.74 3.59
N ILE A 206 7.31 2.42 3.55
CA ILE A 206 8.36 1.77 4.37
C ILE A 206 9.74 2.21 3.91
N SER A 207 9.98 2.32 2.61
CA SER A 207 11.31 2.71 2.11
C SER A 207 11.67 4.15 2.48
N SER A 208 10.67 5.03 2.66
CA SER A 208 10.87 6.38 3.16
C SER A 208 10.95 6.47 4.70
N ALA A 209 10.96 5.34 5.43
CA ALA A 209 10.92 5.37 6.89
C ALA A 209 12.12 6.08 7.53
N GLU A 210 13.32 5.96 6.94
CA GLU A 210 14.52 6.68 7.40
C GLU A 210 14.43 8.18 7.16
N GLU A 211 13.88 8.60 6.01
CA GLU A 211 13.65 10.02 5.70
C GLU A 211 12.60 10.63 6.63
N ILE A 212 11.56 9.87 6.95
CA ILE A 212 10.53 10.25 7.92
C ILE A 212 11.14 10.41 9.32
N ASP A 213 11.99 9.46 9.74
CA ASP A 213 12.71 9.55 11.01
C ASP A 213 13.62 10.79 11.06
N PHE A 214 14.42 11.03 10.02
CA PHE A 214 15.27 12.20 9.92
C PHE A 214 14.45 13.50 10.02
N GLY A 215 13.34 13.60 9.28
CA GLY A 215 12.43 14.74 9.35
C GLY A 215 11.86 14.97 10.75
N TYR A 216 11.48 13.88 11.44
CA TYR A 216 10.98 13.94 12.81
C TYR A 216 12.04 14.43 13.80
N GLN A 217 13.28 13.96 13.67
CA GLN A 217 14.41 14.41 14.49
C GLN A 217 14.68 15.91 14.29
N VAL A 218 14.73 16.38 13.04
CA VAL A 218 14.94 17.80 12.71
C VAL A 218 13.84 18.69 13.30
N LEU A 219 12.58 18.26 13.18
CA LEU A 219 11.44 18.96 13.77
C LEU A 219 11.55 19.02 15.29
N THR A 220 11.84 17.89 15.94
CA THR A 220 11.96 17.80 17.40
C THR A 220 13.04 18.74 17.95
N VAL A 221 14.21 18.80 17.30
CA VAL A 221 15.30 19.72 17.66
C VAL A 221 14.90 21.18 17.44
N SER A 222 14.10 21.47 16.40
CA SER A 222 13.61 22.81 16.12
C SER A 222 12.57 23.27 17.16
N TYR A 223 11.62 22.40 17.51
CA TYR A 223 10.64 22.64 18.59
C TYR A 223 11.30 22.82 19.96
N PHE A 224 12.31 21.99 20.27
CA PHE A 224 13.06 22.12 21.52
C PHE A 224 13.79 23.46 21.63
N ARG A 225 14.42 23.92 20.54
CA ARG A 225 15.05 25.25 20.48
C ARG A 225 14.04 26.39 20.62
N LEU A 226 12.84 26.23 20.07
CA LEU A 226 11.77 27.21 20.17
C LEU A 226 11.22 27.29 21.61
N TYR A 227 11.01 26.14 22.25
CA TYR A 227 10.59 26.05 23.66
C TYR A 227 11.62 26.69 24.60
N GLN A 228 12.91 26.42 24.40
CA GLN A 228 13.99 27.05 25.18
C GLN A 228 14.05 28.57 25.00
N ARG A 229 13.70 29.11 23.83
CA ARG A 229 13.60 30.56 23.64
C ARG A 229 12.41 31.14 24.40
N VAL A 230 11.24 30.50 24.33
CA VAL A 230 10.04 30.96 25.05
C VAL A 230 10.26 30.97 26.56
N GLN A 231 10.92 29.96 27.13
CA GLN A 231 11.28 29.95 28.56
C GLN A 231 12.27 31.04 28.96
N LYS A 232 13.09 31.58 28.04
CA LYS A 232 14.01 32.70 28.35
C LYS A 232 13.31 34.07 28.34
N PHE A 233 12.06 34.14 27.88
CA PHE A 233 11.24 35.35 27.87
C PHE A 233 10.19 35.38 29.00
N GLN A 234 10.18 34.39 29.89
CA GLN A 234 9.44 34.38 31.15
C GLN A 234 10.39 34.68 32.31
#